data_AF-A0A146LXJ7-F1
#
_entry.id   AF-A0A146LXJ7-F1
#
_cell.length_a   1.000
_cell.length_b   1.000
_cell.length_c   1.000
_cell.angle_alpha   90.00
_cell.angle_beta   90.00
_cell.angle_gamma   90.00
#
_symmetry.space_group_name_H-M   'P 1'
#
loop_
_entity.id
_entity.type
_entity.pdbx_description
1 polymer ?
#
loop_
_entity_poly.entity_id
_entity_poly.type
_entity_poly.pdbx_seq_one_letter_code
_entity_poly.pdbx_strand_id
1 'polypeptide(L)'
;MANPQENTKVRLLVKFYNRRCHVVPADTKLISMLKYFQTGRSHIALVQEVQQRPHGDPYYEVKGLITMEDVIEELIQSEIFDEYDAVPSANAANSGTTFSTVGALTFAKKQIGLTSRCSRRIHLNCNELKASALFLCESLP
;
A
#
# COMPACT_ATOMS: atom_id res chain seq x y z
N MET A 1 4.54 22.59 4.93
CA MET A 1 5.08 21.65 3.94
C MET A 1 6.57 21.91 3.82
N ALA A 2 7.42 20.89 3.80
CA ALA A 2 8.87 21.08 3.70
C ALA A 2 9.25 21.48 2.27
N ASN A 3 10.11 22.49 2.11
CA ASN A 3 10.61 22.92 0.82
C ASN A 3 11.77 22.01 0.37
N PRO A 4 11.68 21.33 -0.79
CA PRO A 4 12.75 20.46 -1.28
C PRO A 4 14.08 21.19 -1.50
N GLN A 5 14.06 22.50 -1.78
CA GLN A 5 15.27 23.30 -2.02
C GLN A 5 16.10 23.53 -0.74
N GLU A 6 15.50 23.40 0.43
CA GLU A 6 16.15 23.65 1.72
C GLU A 6 17.01 22.46 2.20
N ASN A 7 16.99 21.31 1.50
CA ASN A 7 17.74 20.10 1.87
C ASN A 7 17.57 19.69 3.36
N THR A 8 16.40 19.97 3.93
CA THR A 8 16.10 19.60 5.32
C THR A 8 16.20 18.09 5.50
N LYS A 9 17.03 17.64 6.45
CA LYS A 9 17.23 16.21 6.70
C LYS A 9 15.91 15.54 7.11
N VAL A 10 15.55 14.44 6.45
CA VAL A 10 14.33 13.67 6.75
C VAL A 10 14.24 13.26 8.22
N ARG A 11 15.37 12.90 8.84
CA ARG A 11 15.45 12.59 10.28
C ARG A 11 14.94 13.73 11.17
N LEU A 12 15.16 14.99 10.79
CA LEU A 12 14.65 16.13 11.56
C LEU A 12 13.12 16.19 11.45
N LEU A 13 12.56 15.95 10.27
CA LEU A 13 11.11 15.92 10.05
C LEU A 13 10.46 14.76 10.81
N VAL A 14 11.05 13.56 10.76
CA VAL A 14 10.57 12.39 11.49
C VAL A 14 10.51 12.68 13.00
N LYS A 15 11.60 13.22 13.56
CA LYS A 15 11.65 13.59 14.98
C LYS A 15 10.71 14.73 15.36
N PHE A 16 10.60 15.74 14.50
CA PHE A 16 9.76 16.91 14.76
C PHE A 16 8.27 16.54 14.77
N TYR A 17 7.82 15.77 13.78
CA TYR A 17 6.41 15.38 13.69
C TYR A 17 6.04 14.19 14.56
N ASN A 18 7.02 13.35 14.93
CA ASN A 18 6.87 12.20 15.84
C ASN A 18 5.58 11.38 15.58
N ARG A 19 5.27 11.16 14.31
CA ARG A 19 4.06 10.41 13.92
C ARG A 19 4.27 8.94 14.28
N ARG A 20 3.34 8.38 15.04
CA ARG A 20 3.38 6.97 15.41
C ARG A 20 2.84 6.11 14.26
N CYS A 21 3.58 5.06 13.90
CA CYS A 21 3.08 4.03 13.01
C CYS A 21 2.08 3.15 13.76
N HIS A 22 0.91 2.87 13.15
CA HIS A 22 -0.02 1.92 13.72
C HIS A 22 0.43 0.50 13.36
N VAL A 23 0.67 -0.32 14.38
CA VAL A 23 1.09 -1.70 14.21
C VAL A 23 -0.08 -2.62 14.50
N VAL A 24 -0.33 -3.56 13.60
CA VAL A 24 -1.47 -4.48 13.65
C VAL A 24 -1.02 -5.94 13.56
N PRO A 25 -1.62 -6.86 14.32
CA PRO A 25 -1.41 -8.29 14.16
C PRO A 25 -1.84 -8.81 12.79
N ALA A 26 -1.12 -9.79 12.25
CA ALA A 26 -1.39 -10.41 10.95
C ALA A 26 -2.74 -11.13 10.85
N ASP A 27 -3.34 -11.52 11.99
CA ASP A 27 -4.65 -12.17 12.09
C ASP A 27 -5.83 -11.17 12.19
N THR A 28 -5.56 -9.87 12.12
CA THR A 28 -6.58 -8.82 12.20
C THR A 28 -7.53 -8.88 11.00
N LYS A 29 -8.84 -8.92 11.26
CA LYS A 29 -9.88 -8.92 10.21
C LYS A 29 -9.92 -7.59 9.44
N LEU A 30 -10.16 -7.66 8.13
CA LEU A 30 -10.30 -6.49 7.25
C LEU A 30 -11.37 -5.49 7.73
N ILE A 31 -12.49 -5.97 8.27
CA ILE A 31 -13.54 -5.09 8.82
C ILE A 31 -13.05 -4.28 10.03
N SER A 32 -12.16 -4.85 10.84
CA SER A 32 -11.57 -4.15 11.98
C SER A 32 -10.56 -3.11 11.50
N MET A 33 -9.78 -3.43 10.46
CA MET A 33 -8.88 -2.48 9.80
C MET A 33 -9.63 -1.31 9.19
N LEU A 34 -10.75 -1.56 8.48
CA LEU A 34 -11.57 -0.50 7.91
C LEU A 34 -12.12 0.43 9.00
N LYS A 35 -12.65 -0.12 10.09
CA LYS A 35 -13.13 0.68 11.24
C LYS A 35 -12.02 1.53 11.84
N TYR A 36 -10.80 0.99 11.93
CA TYR A 36 -9.65 1.74 12.41
C TYR A 36 -9.30 2.89 11.46
N PHE A 37 -9.23 2.65 10.16
CA PHE A 37 -8.91 3.69 9.17
C PHE A 37 -9.99 4.78 9.11
N GLN A 38 -11.27 4.44 9.30
CA GLN A 38 -12.38 5.39 9.42
C GLN A 38 -12.27 6.33 10.63
N THR A 39 -11.41 6.04 11.62
CA THR A 39 -11.15 6.99 12.73
C THR A 39 -10.35 8.22 12.29
N GLY A 40 -9.76 8.20 11.09
CA GLY A 40 -8.95 9.30 10.54
C GLY A 40 -7.57 9.47 11.19
N ARG A 41 -7.14 8.53 12.06
CA ARG A 41 -5.85 8.60 12.75
C ARG A 41 -4.65 8.29 11.84
N SER A 42 -4.79 7.26 11.00
CA SER A 42 -3.82 6.86 9.99
C SER A 42 -4.55 6.08 8.91
N HIS A 43 -4.12 6.18 7.66
CA HIS A 43 -4.59 5.31 6.56
C HIS A 43 -3.56 4.25 6.18
N ILE A 44 -2.44 4.17 6.92
CA ILE A 44 -1.37 3.19 6.72
C ILE A 44 -1.12 2.49 8.05
N ALA A 45 -0.96 1.17 8.01
CA ALA A 45 -0.59 0.36 9.15
C ALA A 45 0.51 -0.65 8.78
N LEU A 46 1.25 -1.10 9.78
CA LEU A 46 2.32 -2.08 9.66
C LEU A 46 1.86 -3.40 10.26
N VAL A 47 1.99 -4.48 9.48
CA VAL A 47 1.52 -5.80 9.86
C VAL A 47 2.66 -6.58 10.50
N GLN A 48 2.42 -7.10 11.69
CA GLN A 48 3.36 -7.95 12.42
C GLN A 48 2.77 -9.31 12.75
N GLU A 49 3.63 -10.32 12.75
CA GLU A 49 3.33 -11.65 13.26
C GLU A 49 4.34 -12.02 14.35
N VAL A 50 3.88 -12.73 15.37
CA VAL A 50 4.77 -13.26 16.41
C VAL A 50 5.39 -14.55 15.90
N GLN A 51 6.72 -14.57 15.76
CA GLN A 51 7.47 -15.78 15.41
C GLN A 51 8.10 -16.40 16.65
N GLN A 52 8.02 -17.73 16.74
CA GLN A 52 8.70 -18.50 17.77
C GLN A 52 10.09 -18.93 17.27
N ARG A 53 11.11 -18.69 18.10
CA ARG A 53 12.48 -19.16 17.84
C ARG A 53 12.65 -20.55 18.46
N PRO A 54 13.51 -21.43 17.90
CA PRO A 54 13.80 -22.73 18.50
C PRO A 54 14.30 -22.62 19.95
N HIS A 55 15.11 -21.59 20.26
CA HIS A 55 15.60 -21.28 21.61
C HIS A 55 15.49 -19.76 21.85
N GLY A 56 14.92 -19.36 22.98
CA GLY A 56 14.74 -17.95 23.38
C GLY A 56 13.31 -17.44 23.24
N ASP A 57 13.12 -16.15 23.49
CA ASP A 57 11.80 -15.51 23.49
C ASP A 57 11.25 -15.29 22.07
N PRO A 58 9.90 -15.30 21.90
CA PRO A 58 9.26 -14.93 20.65
C PRO A 58 9.63 -13.50 20.22
N TYR A 59 9.65 -13.24 18.91
CA TYR A 59 9.91 -11.91 18.36
C TYR A 59 8.84 -11.50 17.34
N TYR A 60 8.63 -10.20 17.20
CA TYR A 60 7.74 -9.65 16.18
C TYR A 60 8.46 -9.57 14.84
N GLU A 61 7.95 -10.29 13.85
CA GLU A 61 8.39 -10.19 12.46
C GLU A 61 7.45 -9.26 11.68
N VAL A 62 8.01 -8.28 10.98
CA VAL A 62 7.24 -7.41 10.09
C VAL A 62 6.93 -8.17 8.81
N LYS A 63 5.65 -8.38 8.52
CA LYS A 63 5.18 -9.03 7.28
C LYS A 63 5.01 -8.04 6.13
N GLY A 64 4.61 -6.81 6.44
CA GLY A 64 4.39 -5.80 5.40
C GLY A 64 3.66 -4.56 5.92
N LEU A 65 3.15 -3.77 4.99
CA LEU A 65 2.31 -2.61 5.22
C LEU A 65 0.95 -2.86 4.57
N ILE A 66 -0.08 -2.18 5.08
CA ILE A 66 -1.42 -2.19 4.53
C ILE A 66 -1.96 -0.76 4.51
N THR A 67 -2.67 -0.39 3.45
CA THR A 67 -3.33 0.91 3.34
C THR A 67 -4.85 0.80 3.38
N MET A 68 -5.54 1.94 3.50
CA MET A 68 -7.00 1.98 3.48
C MET A 68 -7.55 1.55 2.11
N GLU A 69 -6.85 1.87 1.05
CA GLU A 69 -7.18 1.52 -0.33
C GLU A 69 -7.18 0.00 -0.51
N ASP A 70 -6.13 -0.69 -0.04
CA ASP A 70 -6.03 -2.17 -0.07
C ASP A 70 -7.24 -2.82 0.63
N VAL A 71 -7.62 -2.29 1.80
CA VAL A 71 -8.75 -2.83 2.58
C VAL A 71 -10.07 -2.64 1.83
N ILE A 72 -10.27 -1.50 1.18
CA ILE A 72 -11.50 -1.23 0.42
C ILE A 72 -11.54 -2.11 -0.82
N GLU A 73 -10.45 -2.21 -1.58
CA GLU A 73 -10.34 -3.05 -2.78
C GLU A 73 -10.72 -4.52 -2.49
N GLU A 74 -10.22 -5.09 -1.39
CA GLU A 74 -10.55 -6.46 -0.97
C GLU A 74 -12.03 -6.61 -0.56
N LEU A 75 -12.64 -5.57 0.02
CA LEU A 75 -14.04 -5.61 0.43
C LEU A 75 -15.02 -5.48 -0.74
N ILE A 76 -14.70 -4.64 -1.74
CA ILE A 76 -15.57 -4.44 -2.91
C ILE A 76 -15.23 -5.37 -4.07
N GLN A 77 -14.12 -6.12 -3.97
CA GLN A 77 -13.62 -7.04 -4.98
C GLN A 77 -13.42 -6.38 -6.35
N SER A 78 -12.98 -5.12 -6.36
CA SER A 78 -12.74 -4.35 -7.59
C SER A 78 -11.51 -3.47 -7.43
N GLU A 79 -10.67 -3.43 -8.46
CA GLU A 79 -9.51 -2.53 -8.53
C GLU A 79 -9.96 -1.07 -8.40
N ILE A 80 -9.30 -0.32 -7.52
CA ILE A 80 -9.47 1.14 -7.39
C ILE A 80 -8.23 1.80 -7.99
N PHE A 81 -8.45 2.80 -8.85
CA PHE A 81 -7.35 3.60 -9.40
C PHE A 81 -6.84 4.57 -8.33
N ASP A 82 -5.58 4.41 -7.93
CA ASP A 82 -4.90 5.27 -6.95
C ASP A 82 -3.99 6.33 -7.63
N GLU A 83 -3.36 7.18 -6.84
CA GLU A 83 -2.53 8.28 -7.33
C GLU A 83 -1.27 7.82 -8.12
N TYR A 84 -0.83 6.59 -7.92
CA TYR A 84 0.38 6.03 -8.53
C TYR A 84 0.07 5.09 -9.69
N ASP A 85 -1.20 4.92 -10.02
CA ASP A 85 -1.61 4.06 -11.11
C ASP A 85 -1.28 4.63 -12.47
N ALA A 86 -0.66 3.78 -13.30
CA ALA A 86 -0.46 4.10 -14.70
C ALA A 86 -1.85 4.10 -15.37
N VAL A 87 -2.28 5.28 -15.83
CA VAL A 87 -3.45 5.38 -16.69
C VAL A 87 -3.22 4.47 -17.90
N PRO A 88 -4.08 3.47 -18.16
CA PRO A 88 -3.93 2.65 -19.36
C PRO A 88 -4.09 3.57 -20.57
N SER A 89 -2.98 3.90 -21.22
CA SER A 89 -2.97 4.69 -22.45
C SER A 89 -3.72 3.89 -23.51
N ALA A 90 -4.93 4.32 -23.85
CA ALA A 90 -5.77 3.75 -24.88
C ALA A 90 -5.26 4.10 -26.30
N ASN A 91 -3.96 3.92 -26.55
CA ASN A 91 -3.35 4.19 -27.86
C ASN A 91 -2.43 3.03 -28.26
N ALA A 92 -3.05 1.97 -28.78
CA ALA A 92 -2.41 1.11 -29.76
C ALA A 92 -3.42 0.78 -30.88
N ALA A 93 -3.09 1.28 -32.07
CA ALA A 93 -3.66 0.94 -33.39
C ALA A 93 -5.04 1.51 -33.75
N ASN A 94 -5.04 2.76 -34.19
CA ASN A 94 -5.89 3.18 -35.30
C ASN A 94 -5.27 2.64 -36.60
N SER A 95 -5.82 1.54 -37.14
CA SER A 95 -5.59 1.11 -38.51
C SER A 95 -6.90 0.58 -39.09
N GLY A 96 -7.73 1.52 -39.54
CA GLY A 96 -8.66 1.41 -40.68
C GLY A 96 -9.83 0.40 -40.61
N THR A 97 -11.06 0.92 -40.78
CA THR A 97 -12.24 0.28 -41.43
C THR A 97 -12.76 -1.03 -40.79
N THR A 98 -14.01 -1.20 -40.33
CA THR A 98 -15.33 -0.92 -40.93
C THR A 98 -16.44 -1.01 -39.87
N PHE A 99 -17.58 -0.41 -40.17
CA PHE A 99 -18.88 -0.55 -39.50
C PHE A 99 -19.23 -1.99 -39.08
N SER A 100 -19.79 -2.18 -37.88
CA SER A 100 -21.14 -2.76 -37.63
C SER A 100 -21.27 -3.37 -36.23
N THR A 101 -22.49 -3.26 -35.70
CA THR A 101 -23.13 -4.15 -34.73
C THR A 101 -22.86 -3.91 -33.24
N VAL A 102 -23.82 -3.21 -32.64
CA VAL A 102 -24.32 -3.39 -31.27
C VAL A 102 -24.19 -4.85 -30.80
N GLY A 103 -23.32 -5.14 -29.83
CA GLY A 103 -23.26 -6.45 -29.21
C GLY A 103 -21.95 -6.74 -28.51
N ALA A 104 -22.03 -6.92 -27.20
CA ALA A 104 -20.97 -7.43 -26.33
C ALA A 104 -19.74 -6.52 -26.15
N LEU A 105 -19.87 -5.50 -25.29
CA LEU A 105 -18.75 -5.17 -24.41
C LEU A 105 -18.59 -6.38 -23.48
N THR A 106 -17.74 -7.31 -23.91
CA THR A 106 -17.22 -8.36 -23.05
C THR A 106 -16.57 -7.65 -21.87
N PHE A 107 -17.28 -7.64 -20.74
CA PHE A 107 -16.68 -7.35 -19.45
C PHE A 107 -15.64 -8.44 -19.27
N ALA A 108 -14.40 -8.16 -19.68
CA ALA A 108 -13.30 -9.05 -19.44
C ALA A 108 -13.24 -9.19 -17.91
N LYS A 109 -13.73 -10.34 -17.43
CA LYS A 109 -13.47 -10.84 -16.08
C LYS A 109 -11.96 -10.95 -15.99
N LYS A 110 -11.29 -9.84 -15.66
CA LYS A 110 -9.91 -9.84 -15.25
C LYS A 110 -9.92 -10.59 -13.93
N GLN A 111 -9.37 -11.79 -14.01
CA GLN A 111 -9.29 -12.84 -13.02
C GLN A 111 -9.37 -12.31 -11.57
N ILE A 112 -10.53 -12.52 -10.97
CA ILE A 112 -10.79 -12.27 -9.55
C ILE A 112 -10.12 -13.40 -8.78
N GLY A 113 -9.15 -13.04 -7.94
CA GLY A 113 -8.39 -13.96 -7.11
C GLY A 113 -6.88 -13.84 -7.35
N LEU A 114 -6.17 -13.43 -6.30
CA LEU A 114 -4.73 -13.63 -6.11
C LEU A 114 -3.81 -13.02 -7.17
N THR A 115 -4.21 -11.98 -7.92
CA THR A 115 -3.18 -11.23 -8.64
C THR A 115 -2.39 -10.43 -7.61
N SER A 116 -1.07 -10.66 -7.60
CA SER A 116 -0.05 -10.08 -6.72
C SER A 116 0.14 -8.56 -6.87
N ARG A 117 -0.92 -7.83 -7.21
CA ARG A 117 -0.90 -6.40 -7.51
C ARG A 117 -1.06 -5.49 -6.30
N CYS A 118 -1.57 -6.00 -5.17
CA CYS A 118 -1.46 -5.32 -3.86
C CYS A 118 0.00 -5.10 -3.44
N SER A 119 0.93 -5.85 -4.03
CA SER A 119 2.36 -5.53 -4.03
C SER A 119 2.73 -4.74 -5.30
N ARG A 120 2.10 -3.59 -5.54
CA ARG A 120 2.73 -2.58 -6.40
C ARG A 120 4.04 -2.23 -5.70
N ARG A 121 5.15 -2.76 -6.23
CA ARG A 121 6.51 -2.48 -5.75
C ARG A 121 6.67 -0.97 -5.70
N ILE A 122 6.58 -0.40 -4.51
CA ILE A 122 7.08 0.94 -4.27
C ILE A 122 8.59 0.83 -4.53
N HIS A 123 9.02 1.25 -5.72
CA HIS A 123 10.43 1.30 -6.06
C HIS A 123 11.03 2.49 -5.34
N LEU A 124 11.31 2.29 -4.05
CA LEU A 124 11.97 3.27 -3.21
C LEU A 124 13.40 3.45 -3.71
N ASN A 125 13.79 4.68 -4.00
CA ASN A 125 15.19 5.03 -4.14
C ASN A 125 15.92 4.72 -2.81
N CYS A 126 17.23 4.53 -2.85
CA CYS A 126 18.09 4.27 -1.69
C CYS A 126 17.84 5.27 -0.54
N ASN A 127 17.58 6.55 -0.85
CA ASN A 127 17.28 7.56 0.16
C ASN A 127 15.92 7.35 0.82
N GLU A 128 14.91 6.96 0.06
CA GLU A 128 13.56 6.70 0.55
C GLU A 128 13.54 5.42 1.38
N LEU A 129 14.27 4.40 0.95
CA LEU A 129 14.45 3.14 1.69
C LEU A 129 15.19 3.36 3.01
N LYS A 130 16.23 4.21 3.02
CA LYS A 130 16.91 4.60 4.27
C LYS A 130 16.00 5.40 5.20
N ALA A 131 15.19 6.30 4.65
CA ALA A 131 14.26 7.11 5.43
C ALA A 131 13.15 6.26 6.05
N SER A 132 12.57 5.33 5.30
CA SER A 132 11.57 4.39 5.81
C SER A 132 12.17 3.45 6.86
N ALA A 133 13.37 2.91 6.63
CA ALA A 133 14.07 2.11 7.63
C ALA A 133 14.31 2.90 8.94
N LEU A 134 14.79 4.14 8.86
CA LEU A 134 14.97 5.01 10.02
C LEU A 134 13.66 5.26 10.77
N PHE A 135 12.58 5.55 10.04
CA PHE A 135 11.26 5.76 10.63
C PHE A 135 10.76 4.51 11.36
N LEU A 136 10.92 3.33 10.76
CA LEU A 136 10.50 2.07 11.34
C LEU A 136 11.32 1.71 12.59
N CYS A 137 12.63 1.93 12.57
CA CYS A 137 13.48 1.72 13.76
C CYS A 137 13.13 2.66 14.92
N GLU A 138 12.66 3.89 14.66
CA GLU A 138 12.21 4.80 15.73
C GLU A 138 10.76 4.53 16.17
N SER A 139 9.94 3.90 15.31
CA SER A 139 8.51 3.69 15.56
C SER A 139 8.16 2.33 16.13
N LEU A 140 8.98 1.30 15.88
CA LEU A 140 8.80 -0.04 16.42
C LEU A 140 9.53 -0.17 17.77
N PRO A 141 8.92 -0.81 18.77
CA PRO A 141 9.54 -1.04 20.08
C PRO A 141 10.71 -2.02 20.04
#